data_AF-A0A917XWN8-F1
#
_entry.id   AF-A0A917XWN8-F1
#
_cell.length_a   1.000
_cell.length_b   1.000
_cell.length_c   1.000
_cell.angle_alpha   90.00
_cell.angle_beta   90.00
_cell.angle_gamma   90.00
#
_symmetry.space_group_name_H-M   'P 1'
#
loop_
_entity.id
_entity.type
_entity.pdbx_description
1 polymer ?
#
loop_
_entity_poly.entity_id
_entity_poly.type
_entity_poly.pdbx_seq_one_letter_code
_entity_poly.pdbx_strand_id
1 'polypeptide(L)'
;MRYKNIKTGAIVDSSCKIVGKNWVEVTGVKGEAVEEVSKTEEYVEEEINLEEMTNKQLDKFAEEQGIKLSTEDKKNKDTRIAAIAKAFE
;
A
#
# COMPACT_ATOMS: atom_id res chain seq x y z
N MET A 1 19.64 10.54 17.32
CA MET A 1 18.24 10.54 16.86
C MET A 1 18.23 10.10 15.41
N ARG A 2 17.36 9.16 15.05
CA ARG A 2 17.26 8.66 13.67
C ARG A 2 16.10 9.35 12.97
N TYR A 3 16.28 9.76 11.73
CA TYR A 3 15.24 10.39 10.93
C TYR A 3 15.09 9.70 9.58
N LYS A 4 13.85 9.61 9.08
CA LYS A 4 13.54 9.14 7.74
C LYS A 4 12.94 10.28 6.92
N ASN A 5 13.42 10.44 5.70
CA ASN A 5 12.85 11.36 4.74
C ASN A 5 11.60 10.71 4.10
N ILE A 6 10.44 11.37 4.17
CA ILE A 6 9.19 10.84 3.61
C ILE A 6 9.14 10.87 2.08
N LYS A 7 9.92 11.74 1.43
CA LYS A 7 9.92 11.89 -0.03
C LYS A 7 10.93 10.96 -0.70
N THR A 8 12.10 10.81 -0.10
CA THR A 8 13.21 10.07 -0.69
C THR A 8 13.45 8.71 -0.04
N GLY A 9 12.84 8.46 1.13
CA GLY A 9 13.10 7.26 1.92
C GLY A 9 14.46 7.23 2.61
N ALA A 10 15.30 8.26 2.44
CA ALA A 10 16.64 8.34 3.02
C ALA A 10 16.59 8.33 4.55
N ILE A 11 17.47 7.55 5.18
CA ILE A 11 17.58 7.44 6.63
C ILE A 11 18.88 8.11 7.07
N VAL A 12 18.81 8.97 8.08
CA VAL A 12 19.99 9.63 8.65
C VAL A 12 19.98 9.52 10.17
N ASP A 13 21.18 9.35 10.73
CA ASP A 13 21.41 9.45 12.16
C ASP A 13 22.03 10.82 12.46
N SER A 14 21.38 11.58 13.33
CA SER A 14 21.82 12.92 13.71
C SER A 14 21.89 13.04 15.24
N SER A 15 22.93 13.69 15.73
CA SER A 15 23.07 14.06 17.14
C SER A 15 22.13 15.22 17.55
N CYS A 16 21.60 15.95 16.57
CA CYS A 16 20.71 17.11 16.78
C CYS A 16 19.33 16.91 16.13
N LYS A 17 18.33 17.65 16.61
CA LYS A 17 16.97 17.62 16.08
C LYS A 17 16.93 18.16 14.65
N ILE A 18 16.42 17.36 13.72
CA ILE A 18 16.19 17.81 12.34
C ILE A 18 14.80 18.46 12.27
N VAL A 19 14.75 19.71 11.80
CA VAL A 19 13.51 20.44 11.55
C VAL A 19 13.31 20.61 10.05
N GLY A 20 12.30 19.92 9.52
CA GLY A 20 11.94 20.01 8.11
C GLY A 20 10.72 19.15 7.82
N LYS A 21 9.80 19.67 7.00
CA LYS A 21 8.50 19.04 6.72
C LYS A 21 8.61 17.61 6.15
N ASN A 22 9.77 17.26 5.60
CA ASN A 22 10.01 15.95 4.98
C ASN A 22 10.75 14.96 5.90
N TRP A 23 11.14 15.36 7.12
CA TRP A 23 11.93 14.53 8.03
C TRP A 23 11.08 14.12 9.23
N VAL A 24 10.92 12.81 9.42
CA VAL A 24 10.18 12.22 10.55
C VAL A 24 11.17 11.47 11.44
N GLU A 25 11.10 11.72 12.75
CA GLU A 25 11.93 11.03 13.72
C GLU A 25 11.47 9.58 13.87
N VAL A 26 12.39 8.64 13.72
CA VAL A 26 12.16 7.21 13.90
C VAL A 26 12.60 6.87 15.31
N THR A 27 11.69 7.08 16.27
CA THR A 27 11.90 6.76 17.68
C THR A 27 11.52 5.31 17.93
N GLY A 28 12.52 4.42 18.01
CA GLY A 28 12.29 3.07 18.55
C GLY A 28 12.05 3.17 20.05
N VAL A 29 10.81 3.18 20.52
CA VAL A 29 10.51 3.24 21.96
C VAL A 29 9.45 2.23 22.36
N LYS A 30 9.88 1.35 23.25
CA LYS A 30 9.08 0.54 24.16
C LYS A 30 8.20 1.48 25.00
N GLY A 31 6.89 1.53 24.73
CA GLY A 31 5.90 2.13 25.63
C GLY A 31 5.05 3.25 25.03
N GLU A 32 3.78 2.92 24.81
CA GLU A 32 2.58 3.79 24.75
C GLU A 32 2.46 4.84 23.62
N ALA A 33 1.74 4.40 22.58
CA ALA A 33 0.66 5.09 21.89
C ALA A 33 0.90 6.52 21.36
N VAL A 34 1.54 6.63 20.19
CA VAL A 34 1.09 7.51 19.10
C VAL A 34 1.41 6.84 17.76
N GLU A 35 0.35 6.54 17.00
CA GLU A 35 0.24 6.21 15.57
C GLU A 35 1.51 5.79 14.80
N GLU A 36 1.65 4.46 14.66
CA GLU A 36 1.60 3.75 13.37
C GLU A 36 2.36 4.37 12.18
N VAL A 37 3.67 4.10 12.08
CA VAL A 37 4.31 3.78 10.79
C VAL A 37 5.42 2.75 11.00
N SER A 38 5.06 1.59 11.54
CA SER A 38 5.85 0.37 11.34
C SER A 38 5.64 -0.09 9.90
N LYS A 39 6.34 0.52 8.95
CA LYS A 39 6.54 -0.09 7.64
C LYS A 39 7.70 -1.08 7.79
N THR A 40 7.41 -2.18 8.46
CA THR A 40 8.06 -3.46 8.23
C THR A 40 7.93 -3.71 6.74
N GLU A 41 9.05 -3.95 6.06
CA GLU A 41 9.07 -4.58 4.75
C GLU A 41 8.71 -6.07 4.91
N GLU A 42 7.56 -6.34 5.54
CA GLU A 42 6.86 -7.58 5.34
C GLU A 42 6.16 -7.42 4.00
N TYR A 43 6.59 -8.21 3.03
CA TYR A 43 5.77 -8.56 1.90
C TYR A 43 4.55 -9.30 2.47
N VAL A 44 3.60 -8.54 3.03
CA VAL A 44 2.30 -9.06 3.37
C VAL A 44 1.73 -9.40 2.01
N GLU A 45 1.64 -10.70 1.70
CA GLU A 45 0.60 -11.20 0.83
C GLU A 45 -0.72 -10.75 1.46
N GLU A 46 -1.08 -9.48 1.29
CA GLU A 46 -2.43 -9.03 1.56
C GLU A 46 -3.26 -9.87 0.60
N GLU A 47 -3.92 -10.91 1.12
CA GLU A 47 -4.94 -11.63 0.38
C GLU A 47 -5.95 -10.58 -0.06
N ILE A 48 -5.81 -10.15 -1.32
CA ILE A 48 -6.61 -9.08 -1.88
C ILE A 48 -8.03 -9.64 -1.99
N ASN A 49 -8.88 -9.26 -1.03
CA ASN A 49 -10.27 -9.68 -1.03
C ASN A 49 -11.04 -8.89 -2.09
N LEU A 50 -10.99 -9.38 -3.33
CA LEU A 50 -11.69 -8.81 -4.49
C LEU A 50 -13.21 -8.70 -4.23
N GLU A 51 -13.77 -9.56 -3.37
CA GLU A 51 -15.20 -9.55 -3.00
C GLU A 51 -15.60 -8.38 -2.10
N GLU A 52 -14.66 -7.73 -1.42
CA GLU A 52 -14.93 -6.53 -0.63
C GLU A 52 -14.69 -5.24 -1.43
N MET A 53 -13.94 -5.33 -2.54
CA MET A 53 -13.68 -4.19 -3.40
C MET A 53 -14.91 -3.71 -4.16
N THR A 54 -15.04 -2.40 -4.37
CA THR A 54 -16.06 -1.84 -5.24
C THR A 54 -15.72 -2.05 -6.73
N ASN A 55 -16.72 -1.96 -7.62
CA ASN A 55 -16.48 -2.10 -9.07
C ASN A 55 -15.39 -1.16 -9.59
N LYS A 56 -15.29 0.07 -9.05
CA LYS A 56 -14.24 1.03 -9.41
C LYS A 56 -12.86 0.62 -8.92
N GLN A 57 -12.78 0.01 -7.73
CA GLN A 57 -11.52 -0.52 -7.20
C GLN A 57 -11.07 -1.74 -8.00
N LEU A 58 -11.99 -2.62 -8.41
CA LEU A 58 -11.68 -3.75 -9.28
C LEU A 58 -11.16 -3.31 -10.66
N ASP A 59 -11.76 -2.28 -11.27
CA ASP A 59 -11.24 -1.69 -12.53
C ASP A 59 -9.82 -1.14 -12.33
N LYS A 60 -9.59 -0.33 -11.29
CA LYS A 60 -8.25 0.20 -10.98
C LYS A 60 -7.23 -0.90 -10.74
N PHE A 61 -7.60 -1.89 -9.93
CA PHE A 61 -6.75 -3.03 -9.64
C PHE A 61 -6.38 -3.79 -10.91
N ALA A 62 -7.37 -4.07 -11.77
CA ALA A 62 -7.11 -4.68 -13.06
C ALA A 62 -6.15 -3.83 -13.93
N GLU A 63 -6.35 -2.51 -14.00
CA GLU A 63 -5.46 -1.60 -14.74
C GLU A 63 -4.04 -1.56 -14.18
N GLU A 64 -3.89 -1.51 -12.85
CA GLU A 64 -2.58 -1.54 -12.16
C GLU A 64 -1.81 -2.84 -12.42
N GLN A 65 -2.55 -3.94 -12.57
CA GLN A 65 -2.00 -5.27 -12.87
C GLN A 65 -1.89 -5.53 -14.38
N GLY A 66 -2.25 -4.56 -15.24
CA GLY A 66 -2.19 -4.68 -16.69
C GLY A 66 -3.26 -5.61 -17.30
N ILE A 67 -4.31 -5.93 -16.54
CA ILE A 67 -5.42 -6.80 -16.94
C ILE A 67 -6.45 -5.96 -17.71
N LYS A 68 -6.63 -6.29 -18.99
CA LYS A 68 -7.60 -5.60 -19.84
C LYS A 68 -8.98 -6.23 -19.73
N LEU A 69 -9.83 -5.67 -18.87
CA LEU A 69 -11.24 -6.08 -18.74
C LEU A 69 -12.06 -5.67 -19.96
N SER A 70 -12.75 -6.64 -20.57
CA SER A 70 -13.69 -6.39 -21.67
C SER A 70 -15.04 -5.88 -21.16
N THR A 71 -15.94 -5.48 -22.07
CA THR A 71 -17.31 -5.05 -21.71
C THR A 71 -18.13 -6.16 -21.06
N GLU A 72 -17.86 -7.43 -21.39
CA GLU A 72 -18.52 -8.57 -20.77
C GLU A 72 -18.07 -8.76 -19.32
N ASP A 73 -16.76 -8.60 -19.07
CA ASP A 73 -16.19 -8.70 -17.71
C ASP A 73 -16.70 -7.59 -16.80
N LYS A 74 -16.99 -6.40 -17.36
CA LYS A 74 -17.52 -5.24 -16.62
C LYS A 74 -19.02 -5.30 -16.33
N LYS A 75 -19.72 -6.37 -16.74
CA LYS A 75 -21.17 -6.53 -16.61
C LYS A 75 -21.64 -6.53 -15.15
N ASN A 76 -20.98 -7.30 -14.29
CA ASN A 76 -21.26 -7.31 -12.86
C ASN A 76 -19.94 -7.40 -12.07
N LYS A 77 -20.05 -7.47 -10.74
CA LYS A 77 -18.88 -7.54 -9.86
C LYS A 77 -18.20 -8.90 -9.99
N ASP A 78 -18.97 -9.98 -9.93
CA ASP A 78 -18.50 -11.36 -10.01
C ASP A 78 -17.69 -11.64 -11.28
N THR A 79 -18.13 -11.13 -12.44
CA THR A 79 -17.41 -11.29 -13.72
C THR A 79 -16.10 -10.52 -13.73
N ARG A 80 -16.03 -9.34 -13.09
CA ARG A 80 -14.76 -8.62 -12.92
C ARG A 80 -13.79 -9.41 -12.04
N ILE A 81 -14.27 -9.89 -10.90
CA ILE A 81 -13.46 -10.68 -9.97
C ILE A 81 -12.95 -11.94 -10.66
N ALA A 82 -13.82 -12.66 -11.35
CA ALA A 82 -13.46 -13.87 -12.09
C ALA A 82 -12.43 -13.58 -13.21
N ALA A 83 -12.60 -12.48 -13.95
CA ALA A 83 -11.65 -12.09 -14.99
C ALA A 83 -10.27 -11.69 -14.42
N ILE A 84 -10.27 -10.99 -13.29
CA ILE A 84 -9.03 -10.61 -12.56
C ILE A 84 -8.35 -11.88 -12.04
N ALA A 85 -9.08 -12.73 -11.31
CA ALA A 85 -8.56 -13.98 -10.74
C ALA A 85 -8.01 -14.92 -11.84
N LYS A 86 -8.73 -15.06 -12.95
CA LYS A 86 -8.29 -15.84 -14.12
C LYS A 86 -6.99 -15.32 -14.75
N ALA A 87 -6.70 -14.03 -14.63
CA ALA A 87 -5.45 -13.47 -15.15
C ALA A 87 -4.23 -13.80 -14.26
N PHE A 88 -4.47 -14.25 -13.03
CA PHE A 88 -3.44 -14.67 -12.07
C PHE A 88 -3.35 -16.20 -11.89
N GLU A 89 -4.25 -16.96 -12.50
CA GLU A 89 -4.18 -18.43 -12.62
C GLU A 89 -3.20 -18.86 -13.72
#